data_AF-A0A2K3K8X8-F1
#
_entry.id   AF-A0A2K3K8X8-F1
#
_cell.length_a   1.000
_cell.length_b   1.000
_cell.length_c   1.000
_cell.angle_alpha   90.00
_cell.angle_beta   90.00
_cell.angle_gamma   90.00
#
_symmetry.space_group_name_H-M   'P 1'
#
loop_
_entity.id
_entity.type
_entity.pdbx_description
1 polymer ?
#
loop_
_entity_poly.entity_id
_entity_poly.type
_entity_poly.pdbx_seq_one_letter_code
_entity_poly.pdbx_strand_id
1 'polypeptide(L)' 'MRMAMRWLVEGSKPGDSLVFYFYGHGSRVKDRNVDEVDGCDDILCTKTSSNNH' A
#
# COMPACT_ATOMS: atom_id res chain seq x y z
N MET A 1 6.02 5.13 2.16
CA MET A 1 4.70 4.61 2.58
C MET A 1 4.61 4.23 4.05
N ARG A 2 5.42 3.26 4.53
CA ARG A 2 5.36 2.80 5.94
C ARG A 2 5.42 3.91 7.00
N MET A 3 6.29 4.91 6.84
CA MET A 3 6.35 6.07 7.75
C MET A 3 5.10 6.97 7.69
N ALA A 4 4.54 7.19 6.50
CA ALA A 4 3.34 8.01 6.33
C ALA A 4 2.10 7.34 6.92
N MET A 5 1.97 6.01 6.75
CA MET A 5 0.90 5.25 7.40
C MET A 5 1.04 5.25 8.93
N ARG A 6 2.27 5.13 9.44
CA ARG A 6 2.51 5.23 10.89
C ARG A 6 2.09 6.60 11.43
N TRP A 7 2.47 7.67 10.73
CA TRP A 7 2.07 9.02 11.10
C TRP A 7 0.54 9.22 11.06
N LEU A 8 -0.13 8.64 10.06
CA LEU A 8 -1.59 8.77 9.91
C LEU A 8 -2.35 8.12 11.07
N VAL A 9 -1.83 7.03 11.63
CA VAL A 9 -2.50 6.25 12.68
C VAL A 9 -2.07 6.70 14.09
N GLU A 10 -0.92 7.35 14.21
CA GLU A 10 -0.36 7.81 15.48
C GLU A 10 -1.31 8.79 16.19
N GLY A 11 -1.75 8.42 17.39
CA GLY A 11 -2.64 9.24 18.22
C GLY A 11 -4.14 9.13 17.90
N SER A 12 -4.54 8.32 16.92
CA SER A 12 -5.95 8.06 16.61
C SER A 12 -6.67 7.32 17.75
N LYS A 13 -7.95 7.64 17.96
CA LYS A 13 -8.79 7.11 19.04
C LYS A 13 -10.08 6.49 18.48
N PRO A 14 -10.78 5.64 19.27
CA PRO A 14 -12.09 5.14 18.88
C PRO A 14 -13.05 6.28 18.55
N GLY A 15 -13.64 6.24 17.35
CA GLY A 15 -14.55 7.28 16.84
C GLY A 15 -13.92 8.25 15.83
N ASP A 16 -12.59 8.26 15.70
CA ASP A 16 -11.91 9.09 14.69
C ASP A 16 -12.07 8.46 13.28
N SER A 17 -12.17 9.32 12.26
CA SER A 17 -12.20 8.92 10.86
C SER A 17 -10.92 9.39 10.17
N LEU A 18 -10.15 8.45 9.63
CA LEU A 18 -8.90 8.72 8.91
C LEU A 18 -9.10 8.48 7.42
N VAL A 19 -8.63 9.40 6.58
CA VAL A 19 -8.72 9.29 5.12
C VAL A 19 -7.32 9.24 4.53
N PHE A 20 -7.06 8.22 3.70
CA PHE A 20 -5.86 8.11 2.89
C PHE A 20 -6.26 8.00 1.42
N TYR A 21 -5.67 8.87 0.59
CA TYR A 21 -5.87 8.87 -0.87
C TYR A 21 -4.55 8.50 -1.55
N PHE A 22 -4.62 7.53 -2.46
CA PHE A 22 -3.48 7.09 -3.26
C PHE A 22 -3.83 7.13 -4.74
N TYR A 23 -2.89 7.58 -5.55
CA TYR A 23 -2.95 7.48 -6.99
C TYR A 23 -1.58 7.03 -7.51
N GLY A 24 -1.53 5.85 -8.13
CA GLY A 24 -0.30 5.22 -8.60
C GLY A 24 -0.55 3.87 -9.27
N HIS A 25 0.49 3.24 -9.83
CA HIS A 25 0.39 1.92 -10.45
C HIS A 25 0.40 0.82 -9.38
N GLY A 26 -0.49 -0.15 -9.52
CA GLY A 26 -0.40 -1.44 -8.84
C GLY A 26 0.56 -2.37 -9.58
N SER A 27 1.23 -3.26 -8.87
CA SER A 27 1.94 -4.40 -9.44
C SER A 27 1.41 -5.66 -8.80
N ARG A 28 1.37 -6.75 -9.57
CA ARG A 28 0.90 -8.05 -9.10
C ARG A 28 2.09 -8.99 -9.00
N VAL A 29 2.30 -9.61 -7.84
CA VAL A 29 3.36 -10.61 -7.62
C VAL A 29 2.70 -11.97 -7.47
N LYS A 30 3.33 -13.01 -8.01
CA LYS A 30 2.82 -14.36 -7.86
C LYS A 30 2.90 -14.75 -6.37
N ASP A 31 1.75 -15.08 -5.80
CA ASP A 31 1.60 -15.44 -4.39
C ASP A 31 2.48 -16.66 -4.08
N ARG A 32 3.14 -16.62 -2.91
CA ARG A 32 4.05 -17.67 -2.43
C ARG A 32 3.52 -18.43 -1.21
N ASN A 33 2.43 -17.97 -0.60
CA ASN A 33 1.83 -18.50 0.62
C ASN A 33 0.36 -18.92 0.45
N VAL A 34 -0.24 -18.71 -0.73
CA VAL A 34 -1.58 -19.18 -1.12
C VAL A 34 -2.66 -18.61 -0.20
N ASP A 35 -2.49 -17.38 0.26
CA ASP A 35 -3.49 -16.67 1.06
C ASP A 35 -4.50 -15.89 0.19
N GLU A 36 -4.22 -15.74 -1.11
CA GLU A 36 -5.14 -15.10 -2.06
C GLU A 36 -5.70 -16.10 -3.09
N VAL A 37 -7.03 -16.04 -3.32
CA VAL A 37 -7.80 -17.04 -4.09
C VAL A 37 -7.41 -17.10 -5.56
N ASP A 38 -6.90 -16.00 -6.13
CA ASP A 38 -6.44 -15.91 -7.51
C ASP A 38 -4.92 -16.10 -7.66
N GLY A 39 -4.23 -16.40 -6.56
CA GLY A 39 -2.83 -16.78 -6.50
C GLY A 39 -1.85 -15.64 -6.81
N CYS A 40 -2.21 -14.38 -6.55
CA CYS A 40 -1.28 -13.27 -6.70
C CYS A 40 -1.49 -12.11 -5.71
N ASP A 41 -0.47 -11.80 -4.91
CA ASP A 41 -0.42 -10.62 -4.05
C ASP A 41 -0.48 -9.31 -4.88
N ASP A 42 -1.50 -8.49 -4.61
CA ASP A 42 -1.61 -7.14 -5.14
C ASP A 42 -0.75 -6.14 -4.32
N ILE A 43 0.18 -5.45 -4.99
CA ILE A 43 1.12 -4.52 -4.39
C ILE A 43 0.88 -3.10 -4.89
N LEU A 44 0.68 -2.15 -3.97
CA LEU A 44 0.74 -0.73 -4.28
C LEU A 44 2.21 -0.31 -4.51
N CYS A 45 2.60 -0.08 -5.76
CA CYS A 45 3.94 0.39 -6.08
C CYS A 45 4.06 1.89 -5.76
N THR A 46 4.70 2.21 -4.63
CA THR A 46 4.83 3.59 -4.13
C THR A 46 6.04 4.33 -4.71
N LYS A 47 6.60 3.86 -5.83
CA LYS A 47 7.69 4.53 -6.53
C LYS A 47 7.17 5.02 -7.87
N THR A 48 7.25 6.33 -8.11
CA THR A 48 7.41 6.84 -9.47
C THR A 48 8.69 6.19 -10.01
N SER A 49 8.59 5.41 -11.08
CA SER A 49 9.76 5.03 -11.87
C SER A 49 10.33 6.31 -12.46
N SER A 50 11.22 6.99 -11.72
CA SER A 50 12.07 8.01 -12.32
C SER A 50 13.05 7.24 -13.19
N ASN A 51 12.76 7.22 -14.48
CA ASN A 51 13.65 6.71 -15.51
C ASN A 51 14.89 7.62 -15.50
N ASN A 52 15.90 7.24 -14.72
CA ASN A 52 17.13 7.99 -14.59
C ASN A 52 17.94 7.77 -15.87
N HIS A 53 18.03 8.81 -16.71
CA HIS A 53 19.18 8.95 -17.61
C HIS A 53 20.41 9.31 -16.77
#